data_AF-A0A4Y2MKT8-F1
#
_entry.id   AF-A0A4Y2MKT8-F1
#
_cell.length_a   1.000
_cell.length_b   1.000
_cell.length_c   1.000
_cell.angle_alpha   90.00
_cell.angle_beta   90.00
_cell.angle_gamma   90.00
#
_symmetry.space_group_name_H-M   'P 1'
#
loop_
_entity.id
_entity.type
_entity.pdbx_description
1 polymer ?
#
loop_
_entity_poly.entity_id
_entity_poly.type
_entity_poly.pdbx_seq_one_letter_code
_entity_poly.pdbx_strand_id
1 'polypeptide(L)'
;MKTLFERTANTTAKLRNRGYTVIEEWEHIYQNRLKQNPELKQFVSDHEVQDRLKPRDAFYGGRTNVVKLCFEGKAKYVDFTSLYPWVNKYCLYPVGHPEIITENFTNIEFHFGLIQCRVLPLRGLYLPVLPLRCNGKLMFPLCRCCAENLNQSSRGTKSSSSEGK
;
A
#
# COMPACT_ATOMS: atom_id res chain seq x y z
N MET A 1 -2.93 -27.09 -23.08
CA MET A 1 -3.48 -26.38 -21.90
C MET A 1 -3.61 -27.39 -20.77
N LYS A 2 -2.98 -27.16 -19.61
CA LYS A 2 -3.20 -28.02 -18.42
C LYS A 2 -4.55 -27.70 -17.79
N THR A 3 -5.30 -28.72 -17.38
CA THR A 3 -6.60 -28.57 -16.71
C THR A 3 -6.46 -27.93 -15.32
N LEU A 4 -7.53 -27.35 -14.79
CA LEU A 4 -7.56 -26.79 -13.42
C LEU A 4 -7.15 -27.84 -12.37
N PHE A 5 -7.65 -29.07 -12.53
CA PHE A 5 -7.35 -30.19 -11.66
C PHE A 5 -5.85 -30.53 -11.64
N GLU A 6 -5.20 -30.61 -12.80
CA GLU A 6 -3.76 -30.86 -12.87
C GLU A 6 -2.95 -29.77 -12.18
N ARG A 7 -3.35 -28.50 -12.27
CA ARG A 7 -2.66 -27.40 -11.59
C ARG A 7 -2.77 -27.54 -10.07
N THR A 8 -3.96 -27.88 -9.56
CA THR A 8 -4.17 -28.13 -8.14
C THR A 8 -3.32 -29.32 -7.68
N ALA A 9 -3.39 -30.46 -8.37
CA ALA A 9 -2.62 -31.65 -8.02
C ALA A 9 -1.11 -31.40 -7.99
N ASN A 10 -0.57 -30.67 -8.98
CA ASN A 10 0.85 -30.29 -9.00
C ASN A 10 1.22 -29.38 -7.82
N THR A 11 0.33 -28.44 -7.45
CA THR A 11 0.56 -27.53 -6.32
C THR A 11 0.53 -28.29 -4.99
N THR A 12 -0.46 -29.15 -4.79
CA THR A 12 -0.59 -30.03 -3.63
C THR A 12 0.63 -30.93 -3.46
N ALA A 13 1.06 -31.61 -4.52
CA ALA A 13 2.25 -32.46 -4.49
C ALA A 13 3.49 -31.66 -4.09
N LYS A 14 3.68 -30.46 -4.66
CA LYS A 14 4.79 -29.58 -4.32
C LYS A 14 4.80 -29.15 -2.85
N LEU A 15 3.63 -28.87 -2.26
CA LEU A 15 3.50 -28.50 -0.86
C LEU A 15 3.76 -29.70 0.06
N ARG A 16 3.16 -30.86 -0.22
CA ARG A 16 3.39 -32.10 0.54
C ARG A 16 4.86 -32.53 0.51
N ASN A 17 5.51 -32.44 -0.66
CA ASN A 17 6.95 -32.75 -0.80
C ASN A 17 7.87 -31.83 0.02
N ARG A 18 7.38 -30.67 0.45
CA ARG A 18 8.09 -29.75 1.34
C ARG A 18 7.76 -29.98 2.83
N GLY A 19 7.04 -31.05 3.15
CA GLY A 19 6.68 -31.42 4.52
C GLY A 19 5.44 -30.72 5.08
N TYR A 20 4.70 -29.95 4.26
CA TYR A 20 3.46 -29.32 4.72
C TYR A 20 2.30 -30.32 4.77
N THR A 21 1.50 -30.25 5.84
CA THR A 21 0.19 -30.92 5.91
C THR A 21 -0.80 -30.15 5.03
N VAL A 22 -1.19 -30.75 3.90
CA VAL A 22 -2.11 -30.12 2.94
C VAL A 22 -3.48 -30.78 3.01
N ILE A 23 -4.49 -30.00 3.41
CA ILE A 23 -5.91 -30.38 3.40
C ILE A 23 -6.54 -29.80 2.13
N GLU A 24 -7.10 -30.66 1.29
CA GLU A 24 -7.80 -30.26 0.06
C GLU A 24 -9.31 -30.33 0.32
N GLU A 25 -10.02 -29.25 -0.02
CA GLU A 25 -11.46 -29.15 0.17
C GLU A 25 -12.10 -28.43 -1.02
N TRP A 26 -13.28 -28.89 -1.43
CA TRP A 26 -14.03 -28.26 -2.51
C TRP A 26 -14.66 -26.93 -2.04
N GLU A 27 -14.69 -25.94 -2.94
CA GLU A 27 -15.20 -24.61 -2.65
C GLU A 27 -16.59 -24.61 -2.00
N HIS A 28 -17.54 -25.38 -2.53
CA HIS A 28 -18.91 -25.43 -2.00
C HIS A 28 -18.98 -26.01 -0.58
N ILE A 29 -18.11 -26.96 -0.24
CA ILE A 29 -18.01 -27.54 1.11
C ILE A 29 -17.47 -26.48 2.07
N TYR A 30 -16.38 -25.82 1.67
CA TYR A 30 -15.78 -24.73 2.45
C TYR A 30 -16.78 -23.60 2.71
N GLN A 31 -17.49 -23.15 1.67
CA GLN A 31 -18.50 -22.09 1.79
C GLN A 31 -19.65 -22.49 2.73
N ASN A 32 -20.11 -23.74 2.69
CA ASN A 32 -21.13 -24.22 3.61
C ASN A 32 -20.64 -24.26 5.06
N ARG A 33 -19.40 -24.72 5.29
CA ARG A 33 -18.79 -24.69 6.62
C ARG A 33 -18.64 -23.27 7.16
N LEU A 34 -18.29 -22.32 6.30
CA LEU A 34 -18.14 -20.90 6.64
C LEU A 34 -19.48 -20.24 7.02
N LYS A 35 -20.61 -20.73 6.48
CA LYS A 35 -21.96 -20.29 6.87
C LYS A 35 -22.40 -20.90 8.20
N GLN A 36 -22.04 -22.15 8.45
CA GLN A 36 -22.50 -22.91 9.61
C GLN A 36 -21.67 -22.68 10.87
N ASN A 37 -20.39 -22.33 10.73
CA ASN A 37 -19.46 -22.15 11.84
C ASN A 37 -19.14 -20.65 12.06
N PRO A 38 -19.69 -20.01 13.12
CA PRO A 38 -19.43 -18.61 13.43
C PRO A 38 -17.96 -18.31 13.76
N GLU A 39 -17.27 -19.26 14.41
CA GLU A 39 -15.86 -19.11 14.79
C GLU A 39 -14.96 -19.09 13.55
N LEU A 40 -15.20 -20.00 12.59
CA LEU A 40 -14.48 -20.01 11.32
C LEU A 40 -14.74 -18.70 10.54
N LYS A 41 -15.98 -18.21 10.56
CA LYS A 41 -16.34 -16.95 9.91
C LYS A 41 -15.60 -15.77 10.54
N GLN A 42 -15.52 -15.71 11.87
CA GLN A 42 -14.77 -14.68 12.58
C GLN A 42 -13.27 -14.78 12.28
N PHE A 43 -12.70 -15.99 12.34
CA PHE A 43 -11.30 -16.23 11.99
C PHE A 43 -10.99 -15.71 10.59
N VAL A 44 -11.79 -16.07 9.56
CA VAL A 44 -11.54 -15.63 8.18
C VAL A 44 -11.70 -14.11 8.03
N SER A 45 -12.61 -13.49 8.79
CA SER A 45 -12.78 -12.03 8.80
C SER A 45 -11.59 -11.31 9.41
N ASP A 46 -11.02 -11.86 10.48
CA ASP A 46 -9.92 -11.24 11.24
C ASP A 46 -8.54 -11.64 10.69
N HIS A 47 -8.46 -12.74 9.95
CA HIS A 47 -7.20 -13.26 9.44
C HIS A 47 -6.69 -12.42 8.26
N GLU A 48 -5.72 -11.57 8.56
CA GLU A 48 -4.93 -10.89 7.54
C GLU A 48 -3.90 -11.84 6.94
N VAL A 49 -4.23 -12.44 5.79
CA VAL A 49 -3.24 -13.16 4.98
C VAL A 49 -2.21 -12.14 4.49
N GLN A 50 -0.99 -12.25 5.01
CA GLN A 50 0.13 -11.46 4.52
C GLN A 50 0.59 -12.02 3.18
N ASP A 51 0.14 -11.37 2.12
CA ASP A 51 0.64 -11.59 0.77
C ASP A 51 2.13 -11.23 0.68
N ARG A 52 2.83 -11.85 -0.28
CA ARG A 52 4.21 -11.46 -0.60
C ARG A 52 4.28 -10.00 -1.03
N LEU A 53 5.34 -9.31 -0.62
CA LEU A 53 5.66 -7.97 -1.13
C LEU A 53 5.69 -8.00 -2.66
N LYS A 54 4.87 -7.16 -3.30
CA LYS A 54 4.83 -6.97 -4.75
C LYS A 54 5.58 -5.69 -5.09
N PRO A 55 6.80 -5.74 -5.67
CA PRO A 55 7.60 -4.54 -5.92
C PRO A 55 6.90 -3.47 -6.77
N ARG A 56 5.98 -3.90 -7.64
CA ARG A 56 5.18 -3.02 -8.50
C ARG A 56 4.25 -2.10 -7.72
N ASP A 57 3.85 -2.47 -6.51
CA ASP A 57 2.96 -1.65 -5.69
C ASP A 57 3.67 -0.39 -5.20
N ALA A 58 4.99 -0.44 -5.03
CA ALA A 58 5.85 0.70 -4.71
C ALA A 58 6.21 1.56 -5.94
N PHE A 59 5.80 1.16 -7.15
CA PHE A 59 6.13 1.88 -8.37
C PHE A 59 5.12 3.00 -8.66
N TYR A 60 5.55 4.24 -8.47
CA TYR A 60 4.75 5.44 -8.70
C TYR A 60 5.38 6.34 -9.77
N GLY A 61 4.55 7.16 -10.40
CA GLY A 61 5.02 8.19 -11.32
C GLY A 61 5.45 9.46 -10.60
N GLY A 62 5.55 10.56 -11.35
CA GLY A 62 5.87 11.87 -10.80
C GLY A 62 4.81 12.37 -9.81
N ARG A 63 5.26 13.25 -8.91
CA ARG A 63 4.38 13.95 -7.97
C ARG A 63 3.71 15.12 -8.68
N THR A 64 2.39 15.05 -8.80
CA THR A 64 1.55 16.19 -9.21
C THR A 64 0.61 16.52 -8.06
N ASN A 65 0.87 17.64 -7.37
CA ASN A 65 0.06 18.05 -6.22
C ASN A 65 -0.23 19.55 -6.28
N VAL A 66 -1.48 19.92 -5.98
CA VAL A 66 -1.90 21.32 -5.91
C VAL A 66 -2.03 21.71 -4.44
N VAL A 67 -1.19 22.64 -4.00
CA VAL A 67 -1.21 23.15 -2.60
C VAL A 67 -2.14 24.35 -2.45
N LYS A 68 -2.23 25.19 -3.49
CA LYS A 68 -3.09 26.38 -3.52
C LYS A 68 -3.76 26.49 -4.90
N LEU A 69 -5.09 26.59 -4.94
CA LEU A 69 -5.85 26.69 -6.20
C LEU A 69 -5.74 28.08 -6.85
N CYS A 70 -5.72 29.14 -6.05
CA CYS A 70 -5.59 30.51 -6.52
C CYS A 70 -4.44 31.21 -5.77
N PHE A 71 -3.50 31.79 -6.51
CA PHE A 71 -2.42 32.59 -5.96
C PHE A 71 -2.46 33.99 -6.58
N GLU A 72 -2.70 34.99 -5.75
CA GLU A 72 -2.64 36.40 -6.14
C GLU A 72 -1.24 36.92 -5.88
N GLY A 73 -0.58 37.45 -6.92
CA GLY A 73 0.76 38.02 -6.84
C GLY A 73 1.74 37.45 -7.87
N LYS A 74 3.02 37.74 -7.69
CA LYS A 74 4.10 37.24 -8.56
C LYS A 74 4.57 35.86 -8.10
N ALA A 75 4.53 34.88 -8.99
CA ALA A 75 5.04 33.54 -8.74
C ALA A 75 6.46 33.35 -9.32
N LYS A 76 7.23 32.45 -8.72
CA LYS A 76 8.49 31.95 -9.29
C LYS A 76 8.27 30.52 -9.79
N TYR A 77 8.83 30.24 -10.95
CA TYR A 77 8.84 28.90 -11.53
C TYR A 77 10.24 28.31 -11.43
N VAL A 78 10.32 27.06 -11.00
CA VAL A 78 11.57 26.30 -10.91
C VAL A 78 11.33 25.00 -11.67
N ASP A 79 12.23 24.69 -12.60
CA ASP A 79 12.21 23.44 -13.36
C ASP A 79 13.57 22.77 -13.28
N PHE A 80 13.56 21.44 -13.24
CA PHE A 80 14.76 20.63 -13.25
C PHE A 80 14.97 20.07 -14.65
N THR A 81 15.99 20.57 -15.36
CA THR A 81 16.36 20.01 -16.65
C THR A 81 16.82 18.57 -16.49
N SER A 82 16.10 17.63 -17.12
CA SER A 82 16.46 16.21 -17.17
C SER A 82 16.50 15.50 -15.81
N LEU A 83 15.47 15.71 -14.96
CA LEU A 83 15.36 15.07 -13.64
C LEU A 83 15.59 13.54 -13.68
N TYR A 84 14.83 12.80 -14.51
CA TYR A 84 14.97 11.33 -14.56
C TYR A 84 16.35 10.86 -15.04
N PRO A 85 16.93 11.41 -16.15
CA PRO A 85 18.31 11.11 -16.51
C PRO A 85 19.33 11.38 -15.41
N TRP A 86 19.18 12.49 -14.67
CA TRP A 86 20.07 12.80 -13.54
C TRP A 86 19.98 11.74 -12.44
N VAL A 87 18.77 11.36 -12.05
CA VAL A 87 18.54 10.29 -11.03
C VAL A 87 19.12 8.97 -11.52
N ASN A 88 18.86 8.58 -12.77
CA ASN A 88 19.41 7.35 -13.37
C ASN A 88 20.95 7.31 -13.39
N LYS A 89 21.62 8.47 -13.46
CA LYS A 89 23.08 8.56 -13.51
C LYS A 89 23.72 8.57 -12.12
N TYR A 90 23.11 9.24 -11.16
CA TYR A 90 23.77 9.56 -9.88
C TYR A 90 23.16 8.88 -8.66
N CYS A 91 21.93 8.36 -8.73
CA CYS A 91 21.28 7.72 -7.58
C CYS A 91 21.52 6.22 -7.54
N LEU A 92 21.37 5.65 -6.34
CA LEU A 92 21.50 4.21 -6.11
C LEU A 92 20.26 3.46 -6.62
N TYR A 93 20.49 2.36 -7.33
CA TYR A 93 19.44 1.43 -7.76
C TYR A 93 19.71 0.04 -7.19
N PRO A 94 18.67 -0.69 -6.75
CA PRO A 94 18.83 -2.10 -6.43
C PRO A 94 19.11 -2.89 -7.72
N VAL A 95 20.14 -3.72 -7.70
CA VAL A 95 20.54 -4.58 -8.84
C VAL A 95 20.67 -6.02 -8.36
N GLY A 96 20.27 -6.97 -9.20
CA GLY A 96 20.38 -8.40 -8.91
C GLY A 96 19.16 -8.99 -8.20
N HIS A 97 19.35 -10.16 -7.57
CA HIS A 97 18.29 -10.83 -6.83
C HIS A 97 18.22 -10.31 -5.40
N PRO A 98 17.02 -9.95 -4.91
CA PRO A 98 16.88 -9.43 -3.56
C PRO A 98 17.05 -10.52 -2.51
N GLU A 99 17.59 -10.15 -1.37
CA GLU A 99 17.43 -10.90 -0.13
C GLU A 99 16.01 -10.69 0.40
N ILE A 100 15.33 -11.77 0.78
CA ILE A 100 13.95 -11.74 1.28
C ILE A 100 13.97 -11.96 2.78
N ILE A 101 13.67 -10.90 3.53
CA ILE A 101 13.56 -10.93 4.99
C ILE A 101 12.08 -10.91 5.36
N THR A 102 11.64 -11.93 6.10
CA THR A 102 10.23 -12.07 6.53
C THR A 102 10.05 -12.02 8.05
N GLU A 103 11.13 -12.10 8.82
CA GLU A 103 11.12 -12.15 10.29
C GLU A 103 12.40 -11.52 10.86
N ASN A 104 12.40 -11.26 12.17
CA ASN A 104 13.56 -10.72 12.91
C ASN A 104 14.13 -9.41 12.31
N PHE A 105 13.25 -8.49 11.93
CA PHE A 105 13.62 -7.21 11.35
C PHE A 105 14.55 -6.41 12.29
N THR A 106 15.63 -5.86 11.72
CA THR A 106 16.53 -4.94 12.42
C THR A 106 16.10 -3.48 12.19
N ASN A 107 16.89 -2.52 12.66
CA ASN A 107 16.62 -1.12 12.35
C ASN A 107 16.59 -0.91 10.83
N ILE A 108 15.54 -0.23 10.35
CA ILE A 108 15.28 0.06 8.94
C ILE A 108 16.45 0.76 8.25
N GLU A 109 17.23 1.55 8.99
CA GLU A 109 18.39 2.29 8.47
C GLU A 109 19.50 1.38 7.94
N PHE A 110 19.53 0.11 8.37
CA PHE A 110 20.50 -0.87 7.92
C PHE A 110 20.08 -1.59 6.63
N HIS A 111 18.88 -1.31 6.11
CA HIS A 111 18.33 -1.97 4.95
C HIS A 111 18.21 -1.02 3.76
N PHE A 112 18.62 -1.48 2.57
CA PHE A 112 18.40 -0.80 1.30
C PHE A 112 17.49 -1.64 0.42
N GLY A 113 16.28 -1.16 0.11
CA GLY A 113 15.34 -1.90 -0.71
C GLY A 113 13.88 -1.51 -0.51
N LEU A 114 12.99 -2.49 -0.65
CA LEU A 114 11.54 -2.32 -0.51
C LEU A 114 11.08 -2.94 0.81
N ILE A 115 10.19 -2.23 1.49
CA ILE A 115 9.63 -2.64 2.79
C ILE A 115 8.12 -2.50 2.73
N GLN A 116 7.42 -3.54 3.20
CA GLN A 116 5.98 -3.50 3.40
C GLN A 116 5.72 -3.25 4.88
N CYS A 117 5.17 -2.07 5.19
CA CYS A 117 4.92 -1.66 6.58
C CYS A 117 3.63 -0.86 6.70
N ARG A 118 3.13 -0.74 7.94
CA ARG A 118 2.06 0.18 8.30
C ARG A 118 2.68 1.44 8.87
N VAL A 119 2.36 2.59 8.29
CA VAL A 119 2.88 3.88 8.74
C VAL A 119 1.79 4.64 9.47
N LEU A 120 2.11 5.13 10.67
CA LEU A 120 1.30 6.15 11.34
C LEU A 120 1.79 7.54 10.87
N PRO A 121 0.99 8.27 10.07
CA PRO A 121 1.44 9.53 9.48
C PRO A 121 1.54 10.64 10.54
N LEU A 122 2.56 11.49 10.41
CA LEU A 122 2.68 12.71 11.21
C LEU A 122 1.49 13.63 10.96
N ARG A 123 1.02 14.30 12.01
CA ARG A 123 -0.07 15.28 11.92
C ARG A 123 0.48 16.63 11.46
N GLY A 124 -0.27 17.32 10.60
CA GLY A 124 0.05 18.69 10.19
C GLY A 124 1.25 18.84 9.25
N LEU A 125 1.71 17.77 8.61
CA LEU A 125 2.78 17.87 7.62
C LEU A 125 2.31 18.64 6.38
N TYR A 126 2.94 19.79 6.12
CA TYR A 126 2.55 20.70 5.04
C TYR A 126 2.64 20.06 3.65
N LEU A 127 3.69 19.27 3.41
CA LEU A 127 3.89 18.51 2.17
C LEU A 127 4.01 17.02 2.52
N PRO A 128 2.90 16.26 2.50
CA PRO A 128 2.97 14.82 2.70
C PRO A 128 3.85 14.16 1.65
N VAL A 129 4.54 13.09 2.05
CA VAL A 129 5.56 12.43 1.21
C VAL A 129 5.11 11.05 0.71
N LEU A 130 4.27 10.36 1.47
CA LEU A 130 3.87 9.00 1.13
C LEU A 130 2.75 9.00 0.08
N PRO A 131 2.94 8.31 -1.06
CA PRO A 131 1.95 8.21 -2.11
C PRO A 131 0.83 7.23 -1.75
N LEU A 132 -0.38 7.52 -2.23
CA LEU A 132 -1.54 6.62 -2.18
C LEU A 132 -2.30 6.70 -3.51
N ARG A 133 -2.49 5.55 -4.17
CA ARG A 133 -3.43 5.43 -5.29
C ARG A 133 -4.82 5.22 -4.73
N CYS A 134 -5.69 6.22 -4.86
CA CYS A 134 -7.10 6.10 -4.49
C CYS A 134 -7.96 6.96 -5.42
N ASN A 135 -9.20 6.57 -5.65
CA ASN A 135 -10.15 7.30 -6.50
C ASN A 135 -9.59 7.61 -7.91
N GLY A 136 -8.85 6.65 -8.49
CA GLY A 136 -8.24 6.78 -9.82
C GLY A 136 -7.08 7.79 -9.92
N LYS A 137 -6.61 8.34 -8.79
CA LYS A 137 -5.57 9.38 -8.75
C LYS A 137 -4.41 8.97 -7.84
N LEU A 138 -3.23 9.49 -8.15
CA LEU A 138 -2.09 9.46 -7.23
C LEU A 138 -2.18 10.66 -6.30
N MET A 139 -2.40 10.40 -5.01
CA MET A 139 -2.50 11.41 -3.97
C MET A 139 -1.37 11.26 -2.96
N PHE A 140 -1.12 12.32 -2.18
CA PHE A 140 -0.17 12.32 -1.07
C PHE A 140 -0.90 12.77 0.19
N PRO A 141 -1.73 11.92 0.81
CA PRO A 141 -2.53 12.29 1.98
C PRO A 141 -1.82 11.93 3.30
N LEU A 142 -2.23 12.60 4.39
CA LEU A 142 -1.89 12.19 5.77
C LEU A 142 -2.92 11.25 6.38
N CYS A 143 -4.04 10.98 5.72
CA CYS A 143 -5.03 10.04 6.19
C CYS A 143 -5.63 9.30 5.00
N ARG A 144 -5.47 7.97 5.00
CA ARG A 144 -6.01 7.09 3.97
C ARG A 144 -7.53 7.21 3.89
N CYS A 145 -8.23 7.08 5.02
CA CYS A 145 -9.69 7.16 5.06
C CYS A 145 -10.22 8.52 4.59
N CYS A 146 -9.52 9.62 4.91
CA CYS A 146 -9.91 10.95 4.40
C CYS A 146 -9.74 11.05 2.89
N ALA A 147 -8.66 10.49 2.34
CA ALA A 147 -8.39 10.51 0.90
C ALA A 147 -9.38 9.64 0.11
N GLU A 148 -9.70 8.45 0.62
CA GLU A 148 -10.69 7.55 0.04
C GLU A 148 -12.09 8.18 0.03
N ASN A 149 -12.48 8.85 1.12
CA ASN A 149 -13.77 9.55 1.23
C ASN A 149 -13.80 10.94 0.57
N LEU A 150 -12.71 11.37 -0.08
CA LEU A 150 -12.56 12.72 -0.66
C LEU A 150 -12.92 13.83 0.34
N ASN A 151 -12.62 13.62 1.62
CA ASN A 151 -13.02 14.53 2.67
C ASN A 151 -12.08 15.76 2.67
N GLN A 152 -12.61 16.88 2.18
CA GLN A 152 -11.89 18.16 2.10
C GLN A 152 -12.10 19.03 3.34
N SER A 153 -12.88 18.57 4.32
CA SER A 153 -13.16 19.37 5.52
C SER A 153 -11.92 19.50 6.40
N SER A 154 -11.58 20.74 6.74
CA SER A 154 -10.56 21.07 7.72
C SER A 154 -11.04 20.67 9.11
N ARG A 155 -10.68 19.48 9.59
CA ARG A 155 -10.62 19.28 11.05
C ARG A 155 -9.36 20.00 11.56
N GLY A 156 -9.48 21.33 11.67
CA GLY A 156 -8.37 22.21 12.03
C GLY A 156 -8.65 23.71 12.08
N THR A 157 -9.90 24.18 12.01
CA THR A 157 -10.30 25.52 12.47
C THR A 157 -11.81 25.54 12.68
N LYS A 158 -12.27 25.36 13.92
CA LYS A 158 -13.58 25.86 14.31
C LYS A 158 -13.44 27.38 14.36
N SER A 159 -13.88 28.09 13.32
CA SER A 159 -14.24 29.49 13.47
C SER A 159 -15.56 29.54 14.25
N SER A 160 -15.46 29.51 15.57
CA SER A 160 -16.52 30.04 16.43
C SER A 160 -16.46 31.56 16.31
N SER A 161 -17.46 32.17 15.66
CA SER A 161 -17.96 33.53 15.92
C SER A 161 -19.24 33.74 15.11
N SER A 162 -20.33 33.18 15.61
CA SER A 162 -21.68 33.66 15.33
C SER A 162 -22.21 34.28 16.62
N GLU A 163 -21.99 35.57 16.79
CA GLU A 163 -22.77 36.48 17.65
C GLU A 163 -22.86 37.76 16.81
N GLY A 164 -24.02 38.29 16.41
CA GLY A 164 -25.27 38.33 17.14
C GLY A 164 -25.39 39.67 17.87
N LYS A 165 -25.40 40.78 17.12
CA LYS A 165 -26.20 42.00 17.34
C LYS A 165 -26.01 42.95 16.17
#